data_AF-A0A316VJ70-F1
#
_entry.id   AF-A0A316VJ70-F1
#
_cell.length_a   1.000
_cell.length_b   1.000
_cell.length_c   1.000
_cell.angle_alpha   90.00
_cell.angle_beta   90.00
_cell.angle_gamma   90.00
#
_symmetry.space_group_name_H-M   'P 1'
#
loop_
_entity.id
_entity.type
_entity.pdbx_description
1 polymer ?
#
loop_
_entity_poly.entity_id
_entity_poly.type
_entity_poly.pdbx_seq_one_letter_code
_entity_poly.pdbx_strand_id
1 'polypeptide(L)' 'MPPKPKLTPDQQRIRVMVVTFPVLVATSVVLFKRMFLGEEQRKLHPNEKLLPGPK' A
#
# COMPACT_ATOMS: atom_id res chain seq x y z
N MET A 1 8.37 10.39 31.36
CA MET A 1 8.27 10.82 29.95
C MET A 1 7.21 11.90 29.86
N PRO A 2 7.48 13.06 29.24
CA PRO A 2 6.47 14.07 29.02
C PRO A 2 5.35 13.51 28.12
N PRO A 3 4.06 13.86 28.37
CA PRO A 3 2.95 13.37 27.56
C PRO A 3 3.06 13.88 26.13
N LYS A 4 2.81 12.98 25.16
CA LYS A 4 2.78 13.36 23.73
C LYS A 4 1.65 14.37 23.50
N PRO A 5 1.89 15.51 22.85
CA PRO A 5 0.84 16.48 22.52
C PRO A 5 -0.28 15.81 21.71
N LYS A 6 -1.54 16.12 22.06
CA LYS A 6 -2.70 15.64 21.29
C LYS A 6 -2.71 16.31 19.91
N LEU A 7 -2.85 15.50 18.86
CA LEU A 7 -2.94 15.99 17.48
C LEU A 7 -4.29 16.69 17.27
N THR A 8 -4.27 17.83 16.57
CA THR A 8 -5.50 18.50 16.10
C THR A 8 -6.21 17.63 15.06
N PRO A 9 -7.52 17.81 14.82
CA PRO A 9 -8.26 17.04 13.82
C PRO A 9 -7.63 17.09 12.42
N ASP A 10 -7.11 18.25 12.01
CA ASP A 10 -6.44 18.40 10.71
C ASP A 10 -5.11 17.66 10.64
N GLN A 11 -4.33 17.67 11.72
CA GLN A 11 -3.09 16.89 11.79
C GLN A 11 -3.36 15.39 11.73
N GLN A 12 -4.45 14.92 12.32
CA GLN A 12 -4.86 13.51 12.19
C GLN A 12 -5.23 13.15 10.75
N ARG A 13 -5.97 14.03 10.05
CA ARG A 13 -6.31 13.84 8.63
C ARG A 13 -5.08 13.80 7.74
N ILE A 14 -4.15 14.74 7.93
CA ILE A 14 -2.88 14.77 7.18
C ILE A 14 -2.10 13.49 7.43
N ARG A 15 -2.02 13.03 8.69
CA ARG A 15 -1.35 11.78 9.02
C ARG A 15 -1.95 10.58 8.29
N VAL A 16 -3.28 10.52 8.16
CA VAL A 16 -3.95 9.47 7.39
C VAL A 16 -3.59 9.60 5.91
N MET A 17 -3.70 10.80 5.33
CA MET A 17 -3.40 11.04 3.91
C MET A 17 -1.96 10.66 3.56
N VAL A 18 -0.99 11.01 4.39
CA VAL A 18 0.44 10.67 4.18
C VAL A 18 0.66 9.16 4.10
N VAL A 19 -0.16 8.35 4.78
CA VAL A 19 -0.05 6.89 4.75
C VAL A 19 -0.88 6.27 3.63
N THR A 20 -2.11 6.74 3.42
CA THR A 20 -3.03 6.12 2.45
C THR A 20 -2.74 6.54 1.02
N PHE A 21 -2.30 7.77 0.79
CA PHE A 21 -2.06 8.30 -0.55
C PHE A 21 -0.98 7.54 -1.32
N PRO A 22 0.21 7.21 -0.75
CA PRO A 22 1.20 6.42 -1.46
C PRO A 22 0.71 5.02 -1.83
N VAL A 23 -0.07 4.37 -0.96
CA VAL A 23 -0.65 3.05 -1.21
C VAL A 23 -1.64 3.11 -2.38
N LEU A 24 -2.49 4.14 -2.39
CA LEU A 24 -3.44 4.37 -3.48
C LEU A 24 -2.69 4.60 -4.79
N VAL A 25 -1.70 5.48 -4.83
CA VAL A 25 -0.91 5.76 -6.04
C VAL A 25 -0.21 4.50 -6.55
N ALA A 26 0.46 3.76 -5.68
CA ALA A 26 1.17 2.54 -6.06
C ALA A 26 0.23 1.50 -6.66
N THR A 27 -0.93 1.27 -6.02
CA THR A 27 -1.92 0.30 -6.52
C THR A 27 -2.56 0.75 -7.83
N SER A 28 -2.91 2.02 -7.97
CA SER A 28 -3.42 2.57 -9.23
C SER A 28 -2.42 2.42 -10.38
N VAL A 29 -1.14 2.69 -10.15
CA VAL A 29 -0.09 2.52 -11.18
C VAL A 29 0.06 1.06 -11.59
N VAL A 30 0.09 0.14 -10.63
CA VAL A 30 0.19 -1.31 -10.92
C VAL A 30 -1.02 -1.79 -11.72
N LEU A 31 -2.23 -1.38 -11.32
CA LEU A 31 -3.45 -1.74 -12.03
C LEU A 31 -3.49 -1.14 -13.43
N PHE A 32 -3.06 0.11 -13.60
CA PHE A 32 -2.99 0.77 -14.89
C PHE A 32 -2.07 0.01 -15.86
N LYS A 33 -0.87 -0.36 -15.39
CA LYS A 33 0.09 -1.17 -16.14
C LYS A 33 -0.48 -2.52 -16.57
N ARG A 34 -1.21 -3.21 -15.68
CA ARG A 34 -1.79 -4.53 -15.98
C ARG A 34 -2.99 -4.44 -16.92
N MET A 35 -3.89 -3.48 -16.71
CA MET A 35 -5.16 -3.41 -17.44
C MET A 35 -5.01 -2.74 -18.80
N PHE A 36 -4.19 -1.69 -18.92
CA PHE A 36 -4.11 -0.87 -20.13
C PHE A 36 -2.83 -1.09 -20.92
N LEU A 37 -1.70 -1.34 -20.24
CA LEU A 37 -0.41 -1.56 -20.91
C LEU A 37 -0.13 -3.04 -21.18
N GLY A 38 -0.98 -3.94 -20.68
CA GLY A 38 -0.82 -5.38 -20.87
C GLY A 38 0.44 -5.96 -20.22
N GLU A 39 1.01 -5.29 -19.22
CA GLU A 39 2.18 -5.80 -18.50
C GLU A 39 1.83 -7.14 -17.84
N GLU A 40 2.61 -8.19 -18.13
CA GLU A 40 2.36 -9.52 -17.57
C GLU A 40 2.42 -9.48 -16.04
N GLN A 41 1.45 -10.12 -15.38
CA GLN A 41 1.54 -10.39 -13.95
C GLN A 41 2.73 -11.34 -13.71
N ARG A 42 3.50 -11.10 -12.64
CA ARG A 42 4.59 -11.99 -12.22
C ARG A 42 4.09 -13.44 -12.24
N LYS A 43 4.72 -14.26 -13.09
CA LYS A 43 4.50 -15.70 -13.13
C LYS A 43 5.15 -16.30 -11.89
N LEU A 44 4.36 -16.93 -11.04
CA LEU A 44 4.86 -17.65 -9.88
C LEU A 44 5.53 -18.92 -10.38
N HIS A 45 6.79 -19.16 -10.00
CA HIS A 45 7.39 -20.46 -10.25
C HIS A 45 6.67 -21.52 -9.39
N PRO A 46 6.53 -22.79 -9.85
CA PRO A 46 5.81 -23.82 -9.11
C PRO A 46 6.26 -24.04 -7.66
N ASN A 47 7.51 -23.67 -7.35
CA ASN A 47 8.10 -23.78 -6.01
C ASN A 47 8.11 -22.46 -5.22
N GLU A 48 7.67 -21.34 -5.80
CA GLU A 48 7.52 -20.07 -5.10
C GLU A 48 6.20 -20.09 -4.32
N LYS A 49 6.29 -20.46 -3.04
CA LYS A 49 5.16 -20.30 -2.12
C LYS A 49 4.88 -18.80 -1.99
N LEU A 50 3.67 -18.39 -2.39
CA LEU A 50 3.04 -17.18 -1.85
C LEU A 50 3.21 -17.24 -0.34
N LEU A 51 3.75 -16.18 0.27
CA LEU A 51 4.04 -16.06 1.70
C LEU A 51 3.13 -16.98 2.54
N PRO A 52 3.67 -17.84 3.42
CA PRO A 52 2.86 -18.77 4.19
C PRO A 52 1.74 -17.95 4.86
N GLY A 53 0.49 -18.31 4.56
CA GLY A 53 -0.66 -17.67 5.17
C GLY A 53 -0.49 -17.66 6.70
N PRO A 54 -0.99 -16.62 7.38
CA PRO A 54 -0.83 -16.54 8.83
C PRO A 54 -1.36 -17.81 9.49
N LYS A 55 -0.53 -18.41 10.35
CA LYS A 55 -0.87 -19.60 11.16
C LYS A 55 -1.96 -19.27 12.19
#